data_AF-R7SQ13-F1
#
_entry.id   AF-R7SQ13-F1
#
_cell.length_a   1.000
_cell.length_b   1.000
_cell.length_c   1.000
_cell.angle_alpha   90.00
_cell.angle_beta   90.00
_cell.angle_gamma   90.00
#
_symmetry.space_group_name_H-M   'P 1'
#
loop_
_entity.id
_entity.type
_entity.pdbx_description
1 polymer ?
#
loop_
_entity_poly.entity_id
_entity_poly.type
_entity_poly.pdbx_seq_one_letter_code
_entity_poly.pdbx_strand_id
1 'polypeptide(L)'
;RMRRMPTFGRDRIRRFWHDVSSRKRLAARDYEAFLIVSTIMPAYEGLLDLPDDQTVADLLFELANWHALAKLRLHTEVTLDIFRITTKHMYEAIRTFAQQTC
;
A
#
# COMPACT_ATOMS: atom_id res chain seq x y z
N ARG A 1 5.41 -13.75 5.18
CA ARG A 1 5.99 -12.45 5.62
C ARG A 1 5.00 -11.66 6.49
N MET A 2 3.77 -11.40 6.03
CA MET A 2 2.83 -10.56 6.77
C MET A 2 2.46 -11.00 8.21
N ARG A 3 2.40 -12.30 8.50
CA ARG A 3 2.14 -12.80 9.87
C ARG A 3 3.20 -12.39 10.90
N ARG A 4 4.41 -12.06 10.45
CA ARG A 4 5.54 -11.67 11.32
C ARG A 4 5.62 -10.16 11.55
N MET A 5 4.76 -9.36 10.92
CA MET A 5 4.79 -7.92 11.08
C MET A 5 4.37 -7.49 12.49
N PRO A 6 5.02 -6.46 13.04
CA PRO A 6 4.63 -5.90 14.32
C PRO A 6 3.25 -5.26 14.22
N THR A 7 2.45 -5.40 15.27
CA THR A 7 1.18 -4.69 15.40
C THR A 7 1.47 -3.21 15.69
N PHE A 8 0.74 -2.31 15.05
CA PHE A 8 0.88 -0.87 15.25
C PHE A 8 -0.36 -0.30 15.95
N GLY A 9 -0.14 0.28 17.13
CA GLY A 9 -1.20 0.77 18.01
C GLY A 9 -2.10 -0.36 18.56
N ARG A 10 -3.01 0.00 19.46
CA ARG A 10 -3.90 -0.97 20.11
C ARG A 10 -4.95 -1.56 19.16
N ASP A 11 -5.28 -0.84 18.07
CA ASP A 11 -6.37 -1.22 17.15
C ASP A 11 -6.17 -0.83 15.67
N ARG A 12 -5.02 -0.27 15.25
CA ARG A 12 -4.84 0.11 13.84
C ARG A 12 -4.36 -1.05 12.97
N ILE A 13 -3.27 -1.72 13.35
CA ILE A 13 -2.76 -2.89 12.63
C ILE A 13 -2.80 -4.10 13.55
N ARG A 14 -3.73 -5.03 13.26
CA ARG A 14 -3.91 -6.26 14.02
C ARG A 14 -2.97 -7.35 13.53
N ARG A 15 -2.69 -8.32 14.40
CA ARG A 15 -1.86 -9.47 14.05
C ARG A 15 -2.57 -10.31 12.97
N PHE A 16 -1.87 -10.56 11.86
CA PHE A 16 -2.34 -11.45 10.81
C PHE A 16 -2.12 -12.91 11.22
N TRP A 17 -3.19 -13.61 11.61
CA TRP A 17 -3.13 -15.00 12.09
C TRP A 17 -3.08 -16.03 10.96
N HIS A 18 -3.82 -15.78 9.89
CA HIS A 18 -3.96 -16.70 8.76
C HIS A 18 -3.10 -16.29 7.57
N ASP A 19 -3.07 -17.14 6.55
CA ASP A 19 -2.29 -16.87 5.35
C ASP A 19 -3.03 -15.82 4.55
N VAL A 20 -2.43 -14.63 4.46
CA VAL A 20 -2.99 -13.50 3.72
C VAL A 20 -3.15 -13.87 2.24
N SER A 21 -2.23 -14.66 1.68
CA SER A 21 -2.30 -15.11 0.29
C SER A 21 -3.48 -16.04 0.02
N SER A 22 -3.85 -16.87 1.00
CA SER A 22 -4.98 -17.81 0.87
C SER A 22 -6.35 -17.13 0.85
N ARG A 23 -6.44 -15.90 1.37
CA ARG A 23 -7.66 -15.08 1.48
C ARG A 23 -8.88 -15.79 2.11
N LYS A 24 -8.66 -16.81 2.94
CA LYS A 24 -9.74 -17.54 3.62
C LYS A 24 -10.15 -16.79 4.89
N ARG A 25 -11.46 -16.57 5.07
CA ARG A 25 -12.07 -15.99 6.28
C ARG A 25 -11.57 -14.57 6.62
N LEU A 26 -11.45 -13.71 5.62
CA LEU A 26 -11.10 -12.29 5.81
C LEU A 26 -12.35 -11.43 5.96
N ALA A 27 -12.34 -10.53 6.94
CA ALA A 27 -13.33 -9.47 7.05
C ALA A 27 -12.89 -8.24 6.26
N ALA A 28 -13.84 -7.35 5.88
CA ALA A 28 -13.55 -6.12 5.13
C ALA A 28 -12.42 -5.27 5.76
N ARG A 29 -12.39 -5.19 7.10
CA ARG A 29 -11.35 -4.49 7.87
C ARG A 29 -9.94 -5.06 7.69
N ASP A 30 -9.81 -6.35 7.37
CA ASP A 30 -8.50 -6.99 7.20
C ASP A 30 -7.87 -6.55 5.87
N TYR A 31 -8.69 -6.27 4.85
CA TYR A 31 -8.25 -5.68 3.59
C TYR A 31 -7.67 -4.29 3.77
N GLU A 32 -8.29 -3.47 4.62
CA GLU A 32 -7.75 -2.15 4.97
C GLU A 32 -6.36 -2.28 5.62
N ALA A 33 -6.19 -3.25 6.52
CA ALA A 33 -4.91 -3.45 7.19
C ALA A 33 -3.77 -3.86 6.23
N PHE A 34 -4.09 -4.54 5.11
CA PHE A 34 -3.12 -4.88 4.06
C PHE A 34 -2.64 -3.66 3.28
N LEU A 35 -3.50 -2.65 3.10
CA LEU A 35 -3.22 -1.46 2.30
C LEU A 35 -2.45 -0.38 3.05
N ILE A 36 -2.25 -0.53 4.36
CA ILE A 36 -1.47 0.43 5.15
C ILE A 36 0.01 0.31 4.76
N VAL A 37 0.67 1.46 4.55
CA VAL A 37 2.09 1.58 4.16
C VAL A 37 3.00 0.72 5.03
N SER A 38 2.80 0.77 6.36
CA SER A 38 3.56 -0.01 7.35
C SER A 38 3.42 -1.52 7.19
N THR A 39 2.37 -1.99 6.52
CA THR A 39 2.12 -3.40 6.23
C THR A 39 2.67 -3.78 4.85
N ILE A 40 2.39 -2.97 3.84
CA ILE A 40 2.66 -3.33 2.45
C ILE A 40 4.15 -3.24 2.12
N MET A 41 4.85 -2.19 2.53
CA MET A 41 6.28 -2.00 2.18
C MET A 41 7.18 -3.16 2.67
N PRO A 42 7.24 -3.50 3.97
CA PRO A 42 8.12 -4.57 4.45
C PRO A 42 7.67 -5.97 4.01
N ALA A 43 6.44 -6.12 3.49
CA ALA A 43 6.00 -7.39 2.92
C ALA A 43 6.64 -7.65 1.55
N TYR A 44 6.86 -6.60 0.78
CA TYR A 44 7.38 -6.66 -0.60
C TYR A 44 8.88 -6.38 -0.69
N GLU A 45 9.49 -5.73 0.29
CA GLU A 45 10.93 -5.44 0.30
C GLU A 45 11.80 -6.71 0.13
N GLY A 46 12.66 -6.73 -0.88
CA GLY A 46 13.51 -7.87 -1.22
C GLY A 46 12.73 -9.13 -1.59
N LEU A 47 11.55 -8.97 -2.18
CA LEU A 47 10.77 -10.08 -2.72
C LEU A 47 11.13 -10.35 -4.19
N LEU A 48 11.48 -9.30 -4.94
CA LEU A 48 11.83 -9.37 -6.36
C LEU A 48 13.33 -9.10 -6.57
N ASP A 49 13.80 -9.30 -7.80
CA ASP A 49 15.15 -8.91 -8.21
C ASP A 49 15.29 -7.38 -8.19
N LEU A 50 16.50 -6.89 -7.88
CA LEU A 50 16.81 -5.48 -7.59
C LEU A 50 16.17 -4.43 -8.52
N PRO A 51 16.17 -4.55 -9.87
CA PRO A 51 15.57 -3.52 -10.73
C PRO A 51 14.03 -3.46 -10.61
N ASP A 52 13.39 -4.62 -10.39
CA ASP A 52 11.93 -4.72 -10.31
C ASP A 52 11.43 -4.42 -8.90
N ASP A 53 12.20 -4.78 -7.87
CA ASP A 53 11.85 -4.56 -6.46
C ASP A 53 11.68 -3.07 -6.15
N GLN A 54 12.59 -2.22 -6.68
CA GLN A 54 12.49 -0.77 -6.52
C GLN A 54 11.27 -0.20 -7.25
N THR A 55 11.06 -0.59 -8.51
CA THR A 55 9.92 -0.13 -9.32
C THR A 55 8.58 -0.50 -8.67
N VAL A 56 8.49 -1.71 -8.11
CA VAL A 56 7.31 -2.18 -7.38
C VAL A 56 7.16 -1.46 -6.04
N ALA A 57 8.24 -1.23 -5.31
CA ALA A 57 8.19 -0.50 -4.05
C ALA A 57 7.69 0.94 -4.24
N ASP A 58 8.19 1.64 -5.27
CA ASP A 58 7.75 3.00 -5.62
C ASP A 58 6.28 3.04 -6.02
N LEU A 59 5.82 2.08 -6.83
CA LEU A 59 4.41 1.94 -7.19
C LEU A 59 3.53 1.71 -5.96
N LEU A 60 3.91 0.78 -5.09
CA LEU A 60 3.15 0.45 -3.88
C LEU A 60 3.07 1.63 -2.92
N PHE A 61 4.14 2.42 -2.82
CA PHE A 61 4.16 3.64 -2.02
C PHE A 61 3.18 4.67 -2.56
N GLU A 62 3.21 4.97 -3.86
CA GLU A 62 2.31 5.96 -4.48
C GLU A 62 0.84 5.54 -4.37
N LEU A 63 0.52 4.25 -4.57
CA LEU A 63 -0.82 3.72 -4.40
C LEU A 63 -1.32 3.84 -2.95
N ALA A 64 -0.46 3.54 -1.98
CA ALA A 64 -0.81 3.63 -0.56
C ALA A 64 -0.98 5.09 -0.11
N ASN A 65 -0.14 6.00 -0.61
CA ASN A 65 -0.25 7.44 -0.38
C ASN A 65 -1.56 7.99 -0.96
N TRP A 66 -1.86 7.67 -2.23
CA TRP A 66 -3.11 8.02 -2.88
C TRP A 66 -4.34 7.51 -2.10
N HIS A 67 -4.32 6.24 -1.69
CA HIS A 67 -5.43 5.64 -0.93
C HIS A 67 -5.60 6.29 0.45
N ALA A 68 -4.50 6.64 1.14
CA ALA A 68 -4.55 7.34 2.42
C ALA A 68 -5.20 8.72 2.28
N LEU A 69 -4.84 9.48 1.24
CA LEU A 69 -5.44 10.78 0.94
C LEU A 69 -6.91 10.66 0.55
N ALA A 70 -7.27 9.68 -0.29
CA ALA A 70 -8.66 9.41 -0.69
C ALA A 70 -9.56 9.05 0.51
N LYS A 71 -8.98 8.47 1.55
CA LYS A 71 -9.70 8.01 2.75
C LYS A 71 -9.80 9.08 3.85
N LEU A 72 -9.22 10.26 3.66
CA LEU A 72 -9.36 11.34 4.63
C LEU A 72 -10.85 11.63 4.88
N ARG A 73 -11.25 11.68 6.15
CA ARG A 73 -12.64 11.99 6.53
C ARG A 73 -12.99 13.46 6.35
N LEU A 74 -11.99 14.31 6.16
CA LEU A 74 -12.12 15.75 5.94
C LEU A 74 -11.21 16.15 4.79
N HIS A 75 -11.80 16.64 3.72
CA HIS A 75 -11.10 17.24 2.59
C HIS A 75 -11.18 18.76 2.69
N THR A 76 -10.03 19.40 2.72
CA THR A 76 -9.86 20.84 2.50
C THR A 76 -9.33 21.10 1.09
N GLU A 77 -9.39 22.34 0.61
CA GLU A 77 -8.85 22.73 -0.70
C GLU A 77 -7.40 22.28 -0.88
N VAL A 78 -6.57 22.48 0.15
CA VAL A 78 -5.17 22.03 0.16
C VAL A 78 -5.05 20.52 -0.03
N THR A 79 -5.84 19.73 0.71
CA THR A 79 -5.78 18.26 0.57
C THR A 79 -6.30 17.78 -0.78
N LEU A 80 -7.25 18.50 -1.39
CA LEU A 80 -7.74 18.17 -2.74
C LEU A 80 -6.69 18.47 -3.81
N ASP A 81 -5.94 19.55 -3.66
CA ASP A 81 -4.83 19.85 -4.58
C ASP A 81 -3.69 18.84 -4.43
N ILE A 82 -3.33 18.47 -3.19
CA ILE A 82 -2.39 17.37 -2.94
C ILE A 82 -2.91 16.06 -3.55
N PHE A 83 -4.21 15.77 -3.41
CA PHE A 83 -4.80 14.56 -3.97
C PHE A 83 -4.72 14.53 -5.50
N ARG A 84 -4.95 15.66 -6.18
CA ARG A 84 -4.80 15.79 -7.64
C ARG A 84 -3.36 15.56 -8.09
N ILE A 85 -2.39 16.11 -7.36
CA ILE A 85 -0.96 15.92 -7.63
C ILE A 85 -0.58 14.45 -7.44
N THR A 86 -0.95 13.87 -6.30
CA THR A 86 -0.69 12.45 -5.98
C THR A 86 -1.32 11.51 -6.99
N THR A 87 -2.52 11.85 -7.49
CA THR A 87 -3.17 11.06 -8.56
C THR A 87 -2.33 11.05 -9.84
N LYS A 88 -1.67 12.15 -10.21
CA LYS A 88 -0.76 12.17 -11.37
C LYS A 88 0.46 11.28 -11.14
N HIS A 89 1.09 11.36 -9.96
CA HIS A 89 2.22 10.53 -9.60
C HIS A 89 1.87 9.04 -9.59
N MET A 90 0.70 8.68 -9.05
CA MET A 90 0.18 7.31 -9.11
C MET A 90 0.05 6.82 -10.56
N TYR A 91 -0.53 7.61 -11.45
CA TYR A 91 -0.65 7.21 -12.87
C TYR A 91 0.69 7.06 -13.56
N GLU A 92 1.66 7.93 -13.25
CA GLU A 92 3.02 7.84 -13.76
C GLU A 92 3.71 6.56 -13.27
N ALA A 93 3.65 6.27 -11.97
CA ALA A 93 4.19 5.04 -11.39
C ALA A 93 3.58 3.78 -12.00
N ILE A 94 2.25 3.76 -12.23
CA ILE A 94 1.57 2.64 -12.90
C ILE A 94 2.09 2.46 -14.33
N ARG A 95 2.30 3.54 -15.08
CA ARG A 95 2.84 3.49 -16.44
C ARG A 95 4.28 2.98 -16.45
N THR A 96 5.11 3.49 -15.54
CA THR A 96 6.51 3.05 -15.38
C THR A 96 6.57 1.56 -15.06
N PHE A 97 5.78 1.09 -14.10
CA PHE A 97 5.65 -0.34 -13.81
C PHE A 97 5.23 -1.15 -15.05
N ALA A 98 4.20 -0.71 -15.78
CA ALA A 98 3.75 -1.43 -16.98
C ALA A 98 4.78 -1.45 -18.13
N GLN A 99 5.73 -0.52 -18.15
CA GLN A 99 6.76 -0.40 -19.19
C GLN A 99 8.08 -1.08 -18.82
N GLN A 100 8.45 -1.05 -17.54
CA GLN A 100 9.76 -1.50 -17.04
C GLN A 100 9.73 -2.92 -16.48
N THR A 101 8.62 -3.30 -15.84
CA THR A 101 8.43 -4.66 -15.31
C THR A 101 7.79 -5.53 -16.39
N CYS A 102 8.44 -6.66 -16.69
CA CYS A 102 8.12 -7.60 -17.77
C CYS A 102 6.77 -8.31 -17.63
#